data_AF-A0A645HKI8-F1
#
_entry.id   AF-A0A645HKI8-F1
#
_cell.length_a   1.000
_cell.length_b   1.000
_cell.length_c   1.000
_cell.angle_alpha   90.00
_cell.angle_beta   90.00
_cell.angle_gamma   90.00
#
_symmetry.space_group_name_H-M   'P 1'
#
loop_
_entity.id
_entity.type
_entity.pdbx_description
1 polymer ?
#
loop_
_entity_poly.entity_id
_entity_poly.type
_entity_poly.pdbx_seq_one_letter_code
_entity_poly.pdbx_strand_id
1 'polypeptide(L)'
;MIPGAGGTQRLPRAVGKAKAMDLALTGRMMDATEAERSGLVSRVVPLDKLMEEALGAALVISGFSQIAVMAAKESVNRAFEGTLSDGVMFERRLFHALFATQDQKEGMDAFVNKRKAQFTNT
;
A
#
# COMPACT_ATOMS: atom_id res chain seq x y z
N MET A 1 -7.37 6.76 29.12
CA MET A 1 -6.13 6.17 28.55
C MET A 1 -6.03 6.59 27.09
N ILE A 2 -4.86 7.01 26.61
CA ILE A 2 -4.67 7.42 25.20
C ILE A 2 -4.29 6.21 24.30
N PRO A 3 -4.44 6.28 22.96
CA PRO A 3 -3.94 5.24 22.07
C PRO A 3 -2.40 5.10 22.15
N GLY A 4 -1.92 3.95 22.62
CA GLY A 4 -0.48 3.69 22.83
C GLY A 4 0.26 2.97 21.70
N ALA A 5 -0.45 2.26 20.81
CA ALA A 5 0.15 1.46 19.72
C ALA A 5 0.43 2.26 18.43
N GLY A 6 0.60 3.58 18.55
CA GLY A 6 0.81 4.48 17.41
C GLY A 6 -0.47 5.04 16.76
N GLY A 7 -1.65 4.83 17.38
CA GLY A 7 -2.92 5.39 16.88
C GLY A 7 -2.92 6.92 16.80
N THR A 8 -2.29 7.60 17.76
CA THR A 8 -2.09 9.06 17.76
C THR A 8 -1.18 9.56 16.63
N GLN A 9 -0.47 8.66 15.94
CA GLN A 9 0.46 8.98 14.86
C GLN A 9 -0.08 8.56 13.50
N ARG A 10 -0.56 7.33 13.36
CA ARG A 10 -1.00 6.76 12.07
C ARG A 10 -2.38 7.25 11.67
N LEU A 11 -3.32 7.34 12.61
CA LEU A 11 -4.69 7.78 12.32
C LEU A 11 -4.75 9.20 11.72
N PRO A 12 -4.11 10.24 12.28
CA PRO A 12 -4.17 11.58 11.67
C PRO A 12 -3.46 11.67 10.31
N ARG A 13 -2.50 10.77 10.01
CA ARG A 13 -1.88 10.66 8.69
C ARG A 13 -2.80 9.98 7.67
N ALA A 14 -3.68 9.09 8.12
CA ALA A 14 -4.66 8.41 7.28
C ALA A 14 -5.90 9.25 7.03
N VAL A 15 -6.53 9.79 8.08
CA VAL A 15 -7.87 10.44 8.01
C VAL A 15 -7.87 11.94 8.27
N GLY A 16 -6.70 12.55 8.45
CA GLY A 16 -6.54 13.95 8.80
C GLY A 16 -6.74 14.26 10.30
N LYS A 17 -6.17 15.38 10.74
CA LYS A 17 -6.14 15.79 12.17
C LYS A 17 -7.52 15.92 12.78
N ALA A 18 -8.45 16.60 12.11
CA ALA A 18 -9.77 16.90 12.67
C ALA A 18 -10.56 15.61 13.00
N LYS A 19 -10.58 14.66 12.07
CA LYS A 19 -11.28 13.40 12.25
C LYS A 19 -10.60 12.48 13.27
N ALA A 20 -9.28 12.42 13.25
CA ALA A 20 -8.53 11.67 14.27
C ALA A 20 -8.79 12.20 15.69
N MET A 21 -8.93 13.52 15.87
CA MET A 21 -9.27 14.13 17.16
C MET A 21 -10.70 13.80 17.59
N ASP A 22 -11.67 13.90 16.68
CA ASP A 22 -13.05 13.51 16.95
C ASP A 22 -13.13 12.07 17.47
N LEU A 23 -12.52 11.11 16.77
CA LEU A 23 -12.49 9.71 17.20
C LEU A 23 -11.75 9.50 18.53
N ALA A 24 -10.57 10.11 18.70
CA ALA A 24 -9.74 9.88 19.87
C ALA A 24 -10.28 10.53 21.16
N LEU A 25 -10.98 11.66 21.03
CA LEU A 25 -11.50 12.42 22.17
C LEU A 25 -12.93 12.02 22.56
N THR A 26 -13.76 11.62 21.59
CA THR A 26 -15.15 11.19 21.87
C THR A 26 -15.28 9.69 22.09
N GLY A 27 -14.36 8.89 21.54
CA GLY A 27 -14.44 7.43 21.56
C GLY A 27 -15.59 6.86 20.72
N ARG A 28 -16.23 7.68 19.85
CA ARG A 28 -17.31 7.19 18.98
C ARG A 28 -16.80 6.15 17.99
N MET A 29 -17.71 5.31 17.53
CA MET A 29 -17.44 4.37 16.45
C MET A 29 -17.50 5.07 15.09
N MET A 30 -16.71 4.56 14.15
CA MET A 30 -16.71 4.92 12.74
C MET A 30 -17.27 3.75 11.95
N ASP A 31 -18.22 4.01 11.05
CA ASP A 31 -18.74 2.99 10.14
C ASP A 31 -17.84 2.80 8.91
N ALA A 32 -18.09 1.74 8.14
CA ALA A 32 -17.27 1.39 6.97
C ALA A 32 -17.31 2.46 5.87
N THR A 33 -18.45 3.12 5.67
CA THR A 33 -18.64 4.14 4.64
C THR A 33 -17.87 5.42 4.99
N GLU A 34 -17.86 5.82 6.25
CA GLU A 34 -17.04 6.93 6.74
C GLU A 34 -15.55 6.57 6.67
N ALA A 35 -15.18 5.33 7.01
CA ALA A 35 -13.80 4.85 6.94
C ALA A 35 -13.23 4.94 5.52
N GLU A 36 -13.99 4.53 4.50
CA GLU A 36 -13.54 4.61 3.10
C GLU A 36 -13.45 6.06 2.63
N ARG A 37 -14.49 6.86 2.87
CA ARG A 37 -14.51 8.28 2.48
C ARG A 37 -13.39 9.09 3.13
N SER A 38 -12.94 8.68 4.31
CA SER A 38 -11.83 9.31 5.02
C SER A 38 -10.45 8.76 4.67
N GLY A 39 -10.36 7.73 3.81
CA GLY A 39 -9.10 7.11 3.41
C GLY A 39 -8.51 6.14 4.44
N LEU A 40 -9.28 5.74 5.48
CA LEU A 40 -8.83 4.75 6.46
C LEU A 40 -8.78 3.33 5.86
N VAL A 41 -9.73 3.02 4.98
CA VAL A 41 -9.79 1.76 4.22
C VAL A 41 -9.89 2.07 2.74
N SER A 42 -9.36 1.19 1.89
CA SER A 42 -9.32 1.42 0.44
C SER A 42 -10.63 1.05 -0.27
N ARG A 43 -11.45 0.16 0.30
CA ARG A 43 -12.69 -0.36 -0.29
C ARG A 43 -13.67 -0.80 0.80
N VAL A 44 -14.96 -0.72 0.50
CA VAL A 44 -16.04 -1.35 1.27
C VAL A 44 -16.72 -2.38 0.37
N VAL A 45 -16.91 -3.59 0.88
CA VAL A 45 -17.51 -4.71 0.14
C VAL A 45 -18.58 -5.39 0.99
N PRO A 46 -19.55 -6.10 0.37
CA PRO A 46 -20.49 -6.96 1.10
C PRO A 46 -19.77 -7.97 1.99
N LEU A 47 -20.30 -8.23 3.19
CA LEU A 47 -19.65 -9.08 4.19
C LEU A 47 -19.43 -10.51 3.69
N ASP A 48 -20.40 -11.06 2.97
CA ASP A 48 -20.36 -12.38 2.36
C ASP A 48 -19.29 -12.52 1.26
N LYS A 49 -18.83 -11.39 0.70
CA LYS A 49 -17.76 -11.32 -0.31
C LYS A 49 -16.40 -10.88 0.23
N LEU A 50 -16.31 -10.55 1.53
CA LEU A 50 -15.09 -9.98 2.12
C LEU A 50 -13.84 -10.80 1.81
N MET A 51 -13.92 -12.13 2.02
CA MET A 51 -12.77 -13.01 1.81
C MET A 51 -12.44 -13.20 0.32
N GLU A 52 -13.45 -13.26 -0.54
CA GLU A 52 -13.25 -13.37 -1.99
C GLU A 52 -12.51 -12.15 -2.53
N GLU A 53 -12.95 -10.95 -2.16
CA GLU A 53 -12.36 -9.69 -2.61
C GLU A 53 -10.93 -9.49 -2.05
N ALA A 54 -10.72 -9.82 -0.77
CA ALA A 54 -9.41 -9.72 -0.14
C ALA A 54 -8.40 -10.70 -0.76
N LEU A 55 -8.80 -11.96 -0.97
CA LEU A 55 -7.94 -12.97 -1.62
C LEU A 55 -7.72 -12.65 -3.10
N GLY A 56 -8.73 -12.13 -3.79
CA GLY A 56 -8.59 -11.67 -5.18
C GLY A 56 -7.51 -10.60 -5.31
N ALA A 57 -7.51 -9.60 -4.43
CA ALA A 57 -6.46 -8.59 -4.38
C ALA A 57 -5.08 -9.17 -4.05
N ALA A 58 -5.01 -10.10 -3.08
CA ALA A 58 -3.76 -10.78 -2.73
C ALA A 58 -3.19 -11.61 -3.90
N LEU A 59 -4.05 -12.31 -4.65
CA LEU A 59 -3.67 -13.07 -5.83
C LEU A 59 -3.10 -12.16 -6.92
N VAL A 60 -3.71 -11.00 -7.16
CA VAL A 60 -3.17 -9.99 -8.08
C VAL A 60 -1.80 -9.54 -7.63
N ILE A 61 -1.61 -9.17 -6.35
CA ILE A 61 -0.31 -8.75 -5.82
C ILE A 61 0.75 -9.85 -5.97
N SER A 62 0.39 -11.09 -5.64
CA SER A 62 1.28 -12.25 -5.73
C SER A 62 1.63 -12.65 -7.17
N GLY A 63 0.86 -12.18 -8.15
CA GLY A 63 1.13 -12.39 -9.57
C GLY A 63 2.22 -11.47 -10.15
N PHE A 64 2.71 -10.51 -9.37
CA PHE A 64 3.83 -9.63 -9.74
C PHE A 64 5.15 -10.09 -9.12
N SER A 65 6.26 -9.54 -9.60
CA SER A 65 7.58 -9.73 -8.97
C SER A 65 7.55 -9.31 -7.50
N GLN A 66 7.91 -10.22 -6.60
CA GLN A 66 7.95 -9.94 -5.16
C GLN A 66 8.91 -8.79 -4.86
N ILE A 67 10.07 -8.75 -5.54
CA ILE A 67 11.08 -7.70 -5.35
C ILE A 67 10.50 -6.33 -5.74
N ALA A 68 9.80 -6.26 -6.88
CA ALA A 68 9.16 -5.02 -7.33
C ALA A 68 8.02 -4.57 -6.40
N VAL A 69 7.17 -5.50 -5.95
CA VAL A 69 6.08 -5.23 -5.00
C VAL A 69 6.62 -4.71 -3.67
N MET A 70 7.70 -5.34 -3.15
CA MET A 70 8.37 -4.90 -1.93
C MET A 70 8.94 -3.49 -2.10
N ALA A 71 9.66 -3.23 -3.19
CA ALA A 71 10.22 -1.92 -3.47
C ALA A 71 9.14 -0.83 -3.55
N ALA A 72 8.04 -1.09 -4.26
CA ALA A 72 6.91 -0.16 -4.36
C ALA A 72 6.29 0.14 -2.99
N LYS A 73 6.05 -0.89 -2.17
CA LYS A 73 5.52 -0.75 -0.81
C LYS A 73 6.46 0.07 0.06
N GLU A 74 7.76 -0.17 -0.04
CA GLU A 74 8.78 0.56 0.72
C GLU A 74 8.85 2.04 0.32
N SER A 75 8.84 2.34 -0.99
CA SER A 75 8.80 3.71 -1.49
C SER A 75 7.57 4.49 -1.01
N VAL A 76 6.38 3.88 -1.05
CA VAL A 76 5.15 4.52 -0.55
C VAL A 76 5.22 4.77 0.95
N ASN A 77 5.72 3.82 1.74
CA ASN A 77 5.87 4.01 3.19
C ASN A 77 6.84 5.15 3.52
N ARG A 78 7.94 5.27 2.74
CA ARG A 78 8.95 6.31 2.93
C ARG A 78 8.40 7.73 2.75
N ALA A 79 7.34 7.89 1.96
CA ALA A 79 6.68 9.19 1.76
C ALA A 79 6.18 9.84 3.06
N PHE A 80 5.98 9.07 4.13
CA PHE A 80 5.51 9.56 5.42
C PHE A 80 6.63 9.85 6.44
N GLU A 81 7.90 9.65 6.06
CA GLU A 81 9.05 9.69 6.97
C GLU A 81 10.08 10.78 6.62
N GLY A 82 9.90 11.51 5.53
CA GLY A 82 10.86 12.50 5.06
C GLY A 82 10.25 13.55 4.15
N THR A 83 11.10 14.30 3.46
CA THR A 83 10.63 15.27 2.47
C THR A 83 10.27 14.57 1.15
N LEU A 84 9.49 15.25 0.30
CA LEU A 84 9.20 14.77 -1.06
C LEU A 84 10.49 14.48 -1.84
N SER A 85 11.49 15.37 -1.73
CA SER A 85 12.79 15.20 -2.40
C SER A 85 13.50 13.92 -1.94
N ASP A 86 13.51 13.65 -0.63
CA ASP A 86 14.10 12.42 -0.09
C ASP A 86 13.38 11.17 -0.58
N GLY A 87 12.04 11.21 -0.61
CA GLY A 87 11.20 10.12 -1.13
C GLY A 87 11.48 9.82 -2.60
N VAL A 88 11.54 10.86 -3.44
CA VAL A 88 11.84 10.72 -4.89
C VAL A 88 13.27 10.21 -5.11
N MET A 89 14.24 10.66 -4.31
CA MET A 89 15.61 10.15 -4.38
C MET A 89 15.72 8.70 -3.90
N PHE A 90 14.85 8.28 -2.98
CA PHE A 90 14.77 6.91 -2.50
C PHE A 90 14.13 5.97 -3.54
N GLU A 91 12.95 6.31 -4.07
CA GLU A 91 12.27 5.50 -5.08
C GLU A 91 13.13 5.34 -6.34
N ARG A 92 13.84 6.38 -6.77
CA ARG A 92 14.72 6.32 -7.95
C ARG A 92 15.85 5.32 -7.76
N ARG A 93 16.42 5.23 -6.56
CA ARG A 93 17.48 4.24 -6.26
C ARG A 93 16.94 2.82 -6.31
N LEU A 94 15.78 2.57 -5.68
CA LEU A 94 15.14 1.26 -5.73
C LEU A 94 14.77 0.89 -7.17
N PHE A 95 14.18 1.82 -7.92
CA PHE A 95 13.81 1.62 -9.32
C PHE A 95 15.02 1.24 -10.19
N HIS A 96 16.15 1.95 -10.07
CA HIS A 96 17.36 1.57 -10.79
C HIS A 96 17.90 0.19 -10.37
N ALA A 97 17.82 -0.17 -9.08
CA ALA A 97 18.25 -1.48 -8.60
C ALA A 97 17.41 -2.62 -9.20
N LEU A 98 16.12 -2.38 -9.49
CA LEU A 98 15.26 -3.39 -10.13
C LEU A 98 15.77 -3.79 -11.52
N PHE A 99 16.46 -2.92 -12.28
CA PHE A 99 17.02 -3.29 -13.60
C PHE A 99 18.10 -4.38 -13.52
N ALA A 100 18.63 -4.66 -12.32
CA ALA A 100 19.56 -5.76 -12.12
C ALA A 100 18.86 -7.13 -11.93
N THR A 101 17.54 -7.17 -11.72
CA THR A 101 16.80 -8.41 -11.48
C THR A 101 16.40 -9.10 -12.78
N GLN A 102 16.23 -10.42 -12.74
CA GLN A 102 15.68 -11.19 -13.86
C GLN A 102 14.20 -10.90 -14.04
N ASP A 103 13.47 -10.72 -12.93
CA ASP A 103 12.05 -10.38 -12.94
C ASP A 103 11.76 -9.09 -13.74
N GLN A 104 12.66 -8.11 -13.67
CA GLN A 104 12.52 -6.88 -14.44
C GLN A 104 12.61 -7.13 -15.95
N LYS A 105 13.55 -7.96 -16.38
CA LYS A 105 13.70 -8.35 -17.80
C LYS A 105 12.53 -9.18 -18.28
N GLU A 106 12.12 -10.18 -17.50
CA GLU A 106 10.96 -11.02 -17.78
C GLU A 106 9.68 -10.21 -17.86
N GLY A 107 9.46 -9.28 -16.92
CA GLY A 107 8.29 -8.41 -16.90
C GLY A 107 8.21 -7.53 -18.16
N MET A 108 9.33 -6.95 -18.59
CA MET A 108 9.38 -6.17 -19.84
C MET A 108 9.16 -7.04 -21.08
N ASP A 109 9.82 -8.20 -21.16
CA ASP A 109 9.67 -9.12 -22.28
C ASP A 109 8.22 -9.63 -22.39
N ALA A 110 7.64 -10.06 -21.28
CA ALA A 110 6.26 -10.55 -21.23
C ALA A 110 5.27 -9.48 -21.66
N PHE A 111 5.49 -8.22 -21.25
CA PHE A 111 4.66 -7.08 -21.65
C PHE A 111 4.74 -6.82 -23.16
N VAL A 112 5.95 -6.75 -23.73
CA VAL A 112 6.16 -6.54 -25.17
C VAL A 112 5.55 -7.67 -25.99
N ASN A 113 5.72 -8.91 -25.54
CA ASN A 113 5.21 -10.12 -26.21
C ASN A 113 3.75 -10.45 -25.85
N LYS A 114 3.05 -9.61 -25.07
CA LYS A 114 1.65 -9.79 -24.65
C LYS A 114 1.36 -11.17 -24.04
N ARG A 115 2.31 -11.70 -23.29
CA ARG A 115 2.18 -12.98 -22.57
C ARG A 115 2.16 -12.75 -21.07
N LYS A 116 1.75 -13.77 -20.32
CA LYS A 116 1.85 -13.74 -18.85
C LYS A 116 3.32 -13.84 -18.44
N ALA A 117 3.75 -12.98 -17.52
CA ALA A 117 5.09 -13.02 -16.94
C ALA A 117 5.24 -14.19 -15.97
N GLN A 118 6.44 -14.76 -15.90
CA GLN A 118 6.81 -15.82 -14.97
C GLN A 118 7.95 -15.34 -14.06
N PHE A 119 7.59 -14.69 -12.96
CA PHE A 119 8.55 -14.16 -12.01
C PHE A 119 9.18 -15.27 -11.16
N THR A 120 10.51 -15.24 -11.05
CA THR A 120 11.29 -16.16 -10.22
C THR A 120 11.78 -15.50 -8.92
N ASN A 121 11.51 -14.19 -8.76
CA ASN A 121 11.92 -13.40 -7.59
C ASN A 121 13.45 -13.36 -7.42
N THR A 122 14.14 -13.18 -8.55
CA THR A 122 15.61 -13.09 -8.67
C THR A 122 16.00 -11.94 -9.57
#